data_AF-Q28LK7-F1
#
_entry.id   AF-Q28LK7-F1
#
_cell.length_a   1.000
_cell.length_b   1.000
_cell.length_c   1.000
_cell.angle_alpha   90.00
_cell.angle_beta   90.00
_cell.angle_gamma   90.00
#
_symmetry.space_group_name_H-M   'P 1'
#
loop_
_entity.id
_entity.type
_entity.pdbx_description
1 polymer ?
#
loop_
_entity_poly.entity_id
_entity_poly.type
_entity_poly.pdbx_seq_one_letter_code
_entity_poly.pdbx_strand_id
1 'polypeptide(L)'
;MALDRWIALIFVGLCCAYGYAAFFTMDQLLPPFMQRNPVWPSTFPKVLAIAGIIVGLVVVLGLEKEDKTKEPSATDINYRRLQDYNTGQAIGLLVLMVVYALALRPAGFIAATTLFLILGSFILGERKFHIMIPVSAFATFIVWYLVQEVLGIFLRPWPFFLA
;
A
#
# COMPACT_ATOMS: atom_id res chain seq x y z
N MET A 1 -21.17 14.72 0.50
CA MET A 1 -20.87 15.47 1.75
C MET A 1 -21.02 14.64 3.04
N ALA A 2 -22.21 14.20 3.45
CA ALA A 2 -22.33 13.46 4.73
C ALA A 2 -21.54 12.14 4.71
N LEU A 3 -21.62 11.42 3.60
CA LEU A 3 -20.94 10.15 3.39
C LEU A 3 -19.41 10.28 3.39
N ASP A 4 -18.88 11.30 2.72
CA ASP A 4 -17.44 11.56 2.64
C ASP A 4 -16.87 11.88 4.03
N ARG A 5 -17.62 12.62 4.85
CA ARG A 5 -17.27 12.87 6.26
C ARG A 5 -17.28 11.60 7.11
N TRP A 6 -18.24 10.70 6.90
CA TRP A 6 -18.27 9.40 7.58
C TRP A 6 -17.08 8.51 7.17
N ILE A 7 -16.77 8.45 5.87
CA ILE A 7 -15.60 7.72 5.37
C ILE A 7 -14.32 8.32 5.94
N ALA A 8 -14.19 9.65 5.96
CA ALA A 8 -13.05 10.34 6.53
C ALA A 8 -12.91 10.10 8.05
N LEU A 9 -14.03 10.06 8.80
CA LEU A 9 -14.00 9.70 10.23
C LEU A 9 -13.47 8.29 10.46
N ILE A 10 -13.94 7.31 9.68
CA ILE A 10 -13.45 5.92 9.75
C ILE A 10 -11.96 5.87 9.40
N PHE A 11 -11.54 6.59 8.35
CA PHE A 11 -10.15 6.68 7.93
C PHE A 11 -9.25 7.30 9.02
N VAL A 12 -9.67 8.40 9.65
CA VAL A 12 -8.95 9.00 10.78
C VAL A 12 -8.85 8.02 11.94
N GLY A 13 -9.94 7.31 12.27
CA GLY A 13 -9.93 6.27 13.30
C GLY A 13 -8.90 5.17 13.01
N LEU A 14 -8.81 4.72 11.75
CA LEU A 14 -7.82 3.76 11.30
C LEU A 14 -6.39 4.31 11.40
N CYS A 15 -6.16 5.56 10.98
CA CYS A 15 -4.85 6.21 11.12
C CYS A 15 -4.45 6.40 12.59
N CYS A 16 -5.39 6.68 13.48
CA CYS A 16 -5.14 6.75 14.92
C CYS A 16 -4.76 5.37 15.50
N ALA A 17 -5.49 4.31 15.15
CA ALA A 17 -5.15 2.95 15.59
C ALA A 17 -3.79 2.49 15.04
N TYR A 18 -3.54 2.73 13.74
CA TYR A 18 -2.27 2.44 13.09
C TYR A 18 -1.11 3.26 13.69
N GLY A 19 -1.34 4.55 13.95
CA GLY A 19 -0.39 5.43 14.62
C GLY A 19 -0.09 4.98 16.05
N TYR A 20 -1.10 4.61 16.84
CA TYR A 20 -0.91 4.07 18.18
C TYR A 20 0.00 2.85 18.15
N ALA A 21 -0.24 1.90 17.24
CA ALA A 21 0.64 0.75 17.06
C ALA A 21 2.07 1.17 16.69
N ALA A 22 2.23 2.12 15.76
CA ALA A 22 3.54 2.58 15.31
C ALA A 22 4.34 3.32 16.40
N PHE A 23 3.69 4.15 17.23
CA PHE A 23 4.35 4.95 18.26
C PHE A 23 4.59 4.18 19.56
N PHE A 24 3.64 3.34 19.99
CA PHE A 24 3.69 2.74 21.33
C PHE A 24 4.05 1.26 21.32
N THR A 25 3.77 0.53 20.25
CA THR A 25 4.01 -0.92 20.22
C THR A 25 5.29 -1.30 19.46
N MET A 26 5.54 -0.66 18.30
CA MET A 26 6.67 -1.06 17.44
C MET A 26 8.04 -0.67 17.99
N ASP A 27 8.16 0.47 18.65
CA ASP A 27 9.46 0.98 19.10
C ASP A 27 10.07 0.12 20.23
N GLN A 28 9.23 -0.45 21.09
CA GLN A 28 9.67 -1.31 22.20
C GLN A 28 10.17 -2.67 21.75
N LEU A 29 9.78 -3.11 20.55
CA LEU A 29 10.18 -4.37 19.95
C LEU A 29 11.51 -4.26 19.17
N LEU A 30 12.06 -3.05 19.01
CA LEU A 30 13.30 -2.83 18.25
C LEU A 30 14.52 -3.24 19.09
N PRO A 31 15.39 -4.13 18.56
CA PRO A 31 16.66 -4.45 19.20
C PRO A 31 17.57 -3.21 19.36
N PRO A 32 18.48 -3.21 20.35
CA PRO A 32 19.33 -2.06 20.65
C PRO A 32 20.19 -1.54 19.49
N PHE A 33 20.49 -2.37 18.49
CA PHE A 33 21.25 -1.95 17.30
C PHE A 33 20.40 -1.13 16.32
N MET A 34 19.09 -1.39 16.19
CA MET A 34 18.21 -0.62 15.30
C MET A 34 17.84 0.74 15.89
N GLN A 35 17.79 0.85 17.21
CA GLN A 35 17.52 2.12 17.91
C GLN A 35 18.62 3.15 17.69
N ARG A 36 19.84 2.73 17.32
CA ARG A 36 20.97 3.61 17.02
C ARG A 36 20.94 4.17 15.59
N ASN A 37 20.06 3.68 14.72
CA ASN A 37 19.94 4.20 13.36
C ASN A 37 19.13 5.50 13.34
N PRO A 38 19.46 6.46 12.45
CA PRO A 38 18.72 7.73 12.31
C PRO A 38 17.26 7.55 11.88
N VAL A 39 16.97 6.50 11.11
CA VAL A 39 15.63 6.18 10.61
C VAL A 39 15.25 4.80 11.10
N TRP A 40 14.12 4.69 11.79
CA TRP A 40 13.60 3.44 12.33
C TRP A 40 12.58 2.83 11.37
N PRO A 41 12.36 1.50 11.43
CA PRO A 41 11.27 0.86 10.69
C PRO A 41 9.89 1.47 10.98
N SER A 42 9.70 2.03 12.18
CA SER A 42 8.47 2.71 12.59
C SER A 42 8.36 4.16 12.09
N THR A 43 9.43 4.79 11.59
CA THR A 43 9.41 6.19 11.14
C THR A 43 8.45 6.39 9.96
N PHE A 44 8.46 5.49 8.97
CA PHE A 44 7.51 5.53 7.85
C PHE A 44 6.05 5.39 8.30
N PRO A 45 5.68 4.36 9.09
CA PRO A 45 4.35 4.23 9.69
C PRO A 45 3.88 5.47 10.46
N LYS A 46 4.76 6.07 11.28
CA LYS A 46 4.46 7.27 12.06
C LYS A 46 4.13 8.48 11.18
N VAL A 47 4.92 8.72 10.14
CA VAL A 47 4.69 9.82 9.19
C VAL A 47 3.38 9.63 8.44
N LEU A 48 3.11 8.40 7.96
CA LEU A 48 1.85 8.09 7.27
C LEU A 48 0.64 8.25 8.17
N ALA A 49 0.73 7.84 9.44
CA ALA A 49 -0.35 8.01 10.41
C ALA A 49 -0.66 9.51 10.65
N ILE A 50 0.37 10.33 10.88
CA ILE A 50 0.18 11.78 11.08
C ILE A 50 -0.39 12.45 9.83
N ALA A 51 0.20 12.18 8.65
CA ALA A 51 -0.28 12.75 7.40
C ALA A 51 -1.74 12.33 7.11
N GLY A 52 -2.08 11.06 7.34
CA GLY A 52 -3.43 10.55 7.19
C GLY A 52 -4.43 11.20 8.14
N ILE A 53 -4.06 11.42 9.40
CA ILE A 53 -4.89 12.16 10.36
C ILE A 53 -5.12 13.59 9.90
N ILE A 54 -4.07 14.30 9.45
CA ILE A 54 -4.18 15.69 8.97
C ILE A 54 -5.15 15.76 7.78
N VAL A 55 -4.92 14.93 6.76
CA VAL A 55 -5.77 14.89 5.55
C VAL A 55 -7.21 14.51 5.91
N GLY A 56 -7.40 13.50 6.76
CA GLY A 56 -8.74 13.09 7.19
C GLY A 56 -9.46 14.18 7.99
N LEU A 57 -8.76 14.93 8.84
CA LEU A 57 -9.33 16.06 9.58
C LEU A 57 -9.73 17.21 8.65
N VAL A 58 -8.95 17.51 7.61
CA VAL A 58 -9.33 18.52 6.59
C VAL A 58 -10.68 18.18 5.96
N VAL A 59 -10.91 16.91 5.62
CA VAL A 59 -12.18 16.42 5.04
C VAL A 59 -13.30 16.44 6.09
N VAL A 60 -13.06 15.98 7.32
CA VAL A 60 -14.07 15.95 8.39
C VAL A 60 -14.55 17.35 8.77
N LEU A 61 -13.62 18.32 8.81
CA LEU A 61 -13.90 19.73 9.12
C LEU A 61 -14.51 20.47 7.93
N GLY A 62 -14.55 19.88 6.74
CA GLY A 62 -15.13 20.50 5.55
C GLY A 62 -14.37 21.75 5.11
N LEU A 63 -13.04 21.77 5.30
CA LEU A 63 -12.17 22.88 4.87
C LEU A 63 -12.01 22.92 3.33
N GLU A 64 -12.57 21.94 2.63
CA GLU A 64 -12.66 21.89 1.18
C GLU A 64 -13.68 22.94 0.70
N LYS A 65 -13.30 23.79 -0.25
CA LYS A 65 -14.24 24.72 -0.88
C LYS A 65 -15.28 23.92 -1.66
N GLU A 66 -16.56 24.13 -1.36
CA GLU A 66 -17.67 23.65 -2.19
C GLU A 66 -17.63 24.38 -3.55
N ASP A 67 -16.92 23.82 -4.54
CA ASP A 67 -17.12 24.20 -5.93
C ASP A 67 -18.50 23.65 -6.38
N LYS A 68 -19.56 24.41 -6.11
CA LYS A 68 -20.96 24.10 -6.48
C LYS A 68 -21.23 24.05 -8.01
N THR A 69 -20.18 24.13 -8.83
CA THR A 69 -20.27 24.24 -10.29
C THR A 69 -19.53 23.11 -11.03
N LYS A 70 -19.09 22.07 -10.33
CA LYS A 70 -18.54 20.87 -10.99
C LYS A 70 -19.65 19.83 -11.10
N GLU A 71 -19.90 19.39 -12.33
CA GLU A 71 -20.65 18.16 -12.62
C GLU A 71 -20.18 17.04 -11.70
N PRO A 72 -21.04 16.07 -11.32
CA PRO A 72 -20.66 14.99 -10.42
C PRO A 72 -19.39 14.34 -10.94
N SER A 73 -18.28 14.64 -10.26
CA SER A 73 -16.97 14.13 -10.63
C SER A 73 -17.03 12.62 -10.57
N ALA A 74 -16.23 11.92 -11.37
CA ALA A 74 -15.99 10.48 -11.23
C ALA A 74 -15.51 10.06 -9.81
N THR A 75 -15.33 11.02 -8.90
CA THR A 75 -14.99 10.89 -7.48
C THR A 75 -16.22 10.78 -6.56
N ASP A 76 -17.43 11.15 -6.99
CA ASP A 76 -18.64 11.00 -6.16
C ASP A 76 -19.03 9.52 -6.11
N ILE A 77 -18.68 8.86 -5.00
CA ILE A 77 -18.97 7.43 -4.79
C ILE A 77 -20.49 7.26 -4.65
N ASN A 78 -21.12 6.77 -5.73
CA ASN A 78 -22.53 6.48 -5.72
C ASN A 78 -22.75 5.05 -5.17
N TYR A 79 -23.07 4.94 -3.87
CA TYR A 79 -23.25 3.66 -3.17
C TYR A 79 -24.24 2.71 -3.87
N ARG A 80 -25.18 3.26 -4.65
CA ARG A 80 -26.21 2.50 -5.36
C ARG A 80 -25.74 1.94 -6.72
N ARG A 81 -24.59 2.39 -7.23
CA ARG A 81 -23.93 1.88 -8.45
C ARG A 81 -22.56 1.30 -8.18
N LEU A 82 -22.32 0.78 -6.97
CA LEU A 82 -21.05 0.16 -6.62
C LEU A 82 -20.73 -1.07 -7.48
N GLN A 83 -21.73 -1.69 -8.09
CA GLN A 83 -21.59 -2.84 -8.98
C GLN A 83 -21.29 -2.46 -10.45
N ASP A 84 -21.53 -1.21 -10.85
CA ASP A 84 -21.13 -0.67 -12.17
C ASP A 84 -19.65 -0.27 -12.21
N TYR A 85 -18.98 -0.17 -11.05
CA TYR A 85 -17.54 0.01 -11.00
C TYR A 85 -16.81 -1.29 -11.30
N ASN A 86 -15.51 -1.20 -11.63
CA ASN A 86 -14.60 -2.35 -11.80
C ASN A 86 -14.30 -3.06 -10.46
N THR A 87 -15.33 -3.31 -9.66
CA THR A 87 -15.29 -3.86 -8.30
C THR A 87 -14.72 -5.27 -8.29
N GLY A 88 -14.95 -6.04 -9.37
CA GLY A 88 -14.30 -7.34 -9.56
C GLY A 88 -12.78 -7.24 -9.68
N GLN A 89 -12.26 -6.26 -10.43
CA GLN A 89 -10.82 -6.02 -10.54
C GLN A 89 -10.25 -5.51 -9.21
N ALA A 90 -10.97 -4.60 -8.52
CA ALA A 90 -10.55 -4.07 -7.23
C ALA A 90 -10.45 -5.17 -6.16
N ILE A 91 -11.47 -6.03 -6.04
CA ILE A 91 -11.46 -7.17 -5.12
C ILE A 91 -10.35 -8.16 -5.51
N GLY A 92 -10.19 -8.45 -6.81
CA GLY A 92 -9.11 -9.30 -7.30
C GLY A 92 -7.72 -8.79 -6.91
N LEU A 93 -7.48 -7.48 -7.04
CA LEU A 93 -6.25 -6.84 -6.59
C LEU A 93 -6.06 -6.92 -5.08
N LEU A 94 -7.10 -6.67 -4.28
CA LEU A 94 -7.02 -6.79 -2.82
C LEU A 94 -6.65 -8.20 -2.38
N VAL A 95 -7.28 -9.21 -2.96
CA VAL A 95 -6.94 -10.62 -2.71
C VAL A 95 -5.50 -10.91 -3.12
N LEU A 96 -5.08 -10.42 -4.30
CA LEU A 96 -3.72 -10.60 -4.79
C LEU A 96 -2.68 -9.95 -3.87
N MET A 97 -2.98 -8.79 -3.27
CA MET A 97 -2.10 -8.12 -2.29
C MET A 97 -1.92 -8.98 -1.04
N VAL A 98 -2.99 -9.62 -0.54
CA VAL A 98 -2.89 -10.54 0.61
C VAL A 98 -2.06 -11.77 0.26
N VAL A 99 -2.31 -12.37 -0.92
CA VAL A 99 -1.52 -13.52 -1.39
C VAL A 99 -0.04 -13.16 -1.53
N TYR A 100 0.27 -11.99 -2.10
CA TYR A 100 1.63 -11.48 -2.21
C TYR A 100 2.29 -11.31 -0.83
N ALA A 101 1.59 -10.69 0.13
CA ALA A 101 2.11 -10.50 1.48
C ALA A 101 2.44 -11.83 2.19
N LEU A 102 1.59 -12.85 2.01
CA LEU A 102 1.84 -14.19 2.53
C LEU A 102 2.98 -14.91 1.78
N ALA A 103 3.11 -14.68 0.48
CA ALA A 103 4.13 -15.29 -0.38
C ALA A 103 5.53 -14.65 -0.20
N LEU A 104 5.63 -13.42 0.31
CA LEU A 104 6.91 -12.71 0.48
C LEU A 104 7.95 -13.52 1.28
N ARG A 105 7.54 -14.15 2.40
CA ARG A 105 8.43 -14.97 3.23
C ARG A 105 8.84 -16.30 2.58
N PRO A 106 7.91 -17.15 2.08
CA PRO A 106 8.27 -18.45 1.53
C PRO A 106 8.87 -18.38 0.12
N ALA A 107 8.39 -17.49 -0.75
CA ALA A 107 8.79 -17.43 -2.16
C ALA A 107 10.00 -16.51 -2.42
N GLY A 108 10.33 -15.62 -1.49
CA GLY A 108 11.36 -14.59 -1.69
C GLY A 108 10.85 -13.40 -2.49
N PHE A 109 11.53 -12.26 -2.35
CA PHE A 109 11.08 -10.99 -2.90
C PHE A 109 10.99 -10.98 -4.43
N ILE A 110 11.97 -11.56 -5.12
CA ILE A 110 12.04 -11.50 -6.59
C ILE A 110 10.87 -12.27 -7.21
N ALA A 111 10.63 -13.51 -6.78
CA ALA A 111 9.55 -14.33 -7.30
C ALA A 111 8.18 -13.77 -6.91
N ALA A 112 7.98 -13.40 -5.64
CA ALA A 112 6.70 -12.89 -5.15
C ALA A 112 6.30 -11.59 -5.86
N THR A 113 7.23 -10.63 -5.99
CA THR A 113 6.95 -9.32 -6.57
C THR A 113 6.77 -9.40 -8.08
N THR A 114 7.60 -10.20 -8.77
CA THR A 114 7.45 -10.39 -10.21
C THR A 114 6.08 -11.00 -10.53
N LEU A 115 5.67 -12.04 -9.79
CA LEU A 115 4.37 -12.68 -9.97
C LEU A 115 3.22 -11.73 -9.60
N PHE A 116 3.35 -10.95 -8.52
CA PHE A 116 2.38 -9.93 -8.13
C PHE A 116 2.17 -8.90 -9.24
N LEU A 117 3.23 -8.36 -9.83
CA LEU A 117 3.15 -7.37 -10.90
C LEU A 117 2.55 -7.94 -12.19
N ILE A 118 2.91 -9.18 -12.55
CA ILE A 118 2.34 -9.89 -13.70
C ILE A 118 0.84 -10.13 -13.49
N LEU A 119 0.45 -10.73 -12.37
CA LEU A 119 -0.96 -11.05 -12.10
C LEU A 119 -1.80 -9.79 -11.89
N GLY A 120 -1.24 -8.76 -11.24
CA GLY A 120 -1.92 -7.49 -11.03
C GLY A 120 -2.18 -6.76 -12.35
N SER A 121 -1.19 -6.73 -13.23
CA SER A 121 -1.33 -6.16 -14.58
C SER A 121 -2.34 -6.95 -15.42
N PHE A 122 -2.35 -8.27 -15.31
CA PHE A 122 -3.33 -9.15 -15.96
C PHE A 122 -4.76 -8.91 -15.46
N ILE A 123 -4.97 -8.74 -14.14
CA ILE A 123 -6.27 -8.38 -13.54
C ILE A 123 -6.74 -7.02 -14.05
N LEU A 124 -5.82 -6.06 -14.22
CA LEU A 124 -6.08 -4.75 -14.82
C LEU A 124 -6.45 -4.81 -16.31
N GLY A 125 -6.26 -5.95 -16.97
CA GLY A 125 -6.63 -6.18 -18.36
C GLY A 125 -5.49 -6.07 -19.37
N GLU A 126 -4.24 -5.91 -18.92
CA GLU A 126 -3.08 -5.95 -19.82
C GLU A 126 -2.90 -7.36 -20.39
N ARG A 127 -2.78 -7.47 -21.73
CA ARG A 127 -2.71 -8.76 -22.44
C ARG A 127 -1.35 -8.99 -23.13
N LYS A 128 -0.45 -8.00 -23.14
CA LYS A 128 0.86 -8.14 -23.79
C LYS A 128 1.87 -8.82 -22.87
N PHE A 129 1.73 -10.14 -22.71
CA PHE A 129 2.61 -10.97 -21.86
C PHE A 129 4.10 -10.78 -22.16
N HIS A 130 4.46 -10.61 -23.44
CA HIS A 130 5.84 -10.40 -23.87
C HIS A 130 6.48 -9.09 -23.34
N ILE A 131 5.67 -8.09 -22.97
CA ILE A 131 6.15 -6.83 -22.36
C ILE A 131 6.03 -6.92 -20.84
N MET A 132 4.89 -7.43 -20.35
CA MET A 132 4.61 -7.51 -18.93
C MET A 132 5.65 -8.32 -18.16
N ILE A 133 6.02 -9.51 -18.65
CA ILE A 133 6.97 -10.39 -17.96
C ILE A 133 8.36 -9.73 -17.81
N PRO A 134 9.04 -9.26 -18.88
CA PRO A 134 10.36 -8.66 -18.73
C PRO A 134 10.32 -7.36 -17.93
N VAL A 135 9.28 -6.52 -18.09
CA VAL A 135 9.16 -5.26 -17.33
C VAL A 135 8.97 -5.55 -15.83
N SER A 136 8.10 -6.50 -15.47
CA SER A 136 7.89 -6.88 -14.07
C SER A 136 9.15 -7.47 -13.44
N ALA A 137 9.85 -8.35 -14.15
CA ALA A 137 11.11 -8.93 -13.67
C ALA A 137 12.20 -7.87 -13.49
N PHE A 138 12.35 -6.97 -14.48
CA PHE A 138 13.34 -5.90 -14.46
C PHE A 138 13.07 -4.87 -13.36
N ALA A 139 11.82 -4.43 -13.22
CA ALA A 139 11.41 -3.52 -12.15
C ALA A 139 11.66 -4.13 -10.76
N THR A 140 11.29 -5.41 -10.60
CA THR A 140 11.54 -6.14 -9.35
C THR A 140 13.03 -6.25 -9.04
N PHE A 141 13.85 -6.56 -10.05
CA PHE A 141 15.30 -6.65 -9.88
C PHE A 141 15.92 -5.31 -9.49
N ILE A 142 15.50 -4.20 -10.12
CA ILE A 142 15.97 -2.85 -9.75
C ILE A 142 15.60 -2.54 -8.29
N VAL A 143 14.35 -2.77 -7.89
CA VAL A 143 13.92 -2.50 -6.52
C VAL A 143 14.71 -3.35 -5.53
N TRP A 144 14.89 -4.64 -5.83
CA TRP A 144 15.70 -5.52 -5.01
C TRP A 144 17.15 -5.03 -4.88
N TYR A 145 17.79 -4.64 -5.99
CA TYR A 145 19.14 -4.12 -6.00
C TYR A 145 19.27 -2.83 -5.18
N LEU A 146 18.32 -1.90 -5.33
CA LEU A 146 18.31 -0.67 -4.54
C LEU A 146 18.13 -0.96 -3.05
N VAL A 147 17.22 -1.86 -2.67
CA VAL A 147 16.96 -2.13 -1.25
C VAL A 147 18.11 -2.91 -0.61
N GLN A 148 18.59 -3.95 -1.27
CA GLN A 148 19.60 -4.84 -0.71
C GLN A 148 21.01 -4.25 -0.82
N GLU A 149 21.40 -3.77 -2.01
CA GLU A 149 22.78 -3.36 -2.26
C GLU A 149 23.01 -1.88 -1.90
N VAL A 150 22.05 -1.00 -2.23
CA VAL A 150 22.21 0.45 -1.97
C VAL A 150 21.79 0.82 -0.55
N LEU A 151 20.65 0.31 -0.09
CA LEU A 151 20.14 0.61 1.26
C LEU A 151 20.71 -0.34 2.33
N GLY A 152 21.33 -1.46 1.95
CA GLY A 152 21.88 -2.43 2.88
C GLY A 152 20.82 -3.14 3.73
N ILE A 153 19.54 -3.07 3.34
CA ILE A 153 18.44 -3.71 4.06
C ILE A 153 18.28 -5.12 3.54
N PHE A 154 18.45 -6.12 4.40
CA PHE A 154 18.35 -7.51 4.00
C PHE A 154 16.93 -7.84 3.53
N LEU A 155 16.83 -8.13 2.23
CA LEU A 155 15.59 -8.52 1.56
C LEU A 155 15.80 -9.86 0.87
N ARG A 156 15.28 -10.95 1.46
CA ARG A 156 15.58 -12.31 0.99
C ARG A 156 15.17 -12.48 -0.49
N PRO A 157 16.12 -12.69 -1.42
CA PRO A 157 15.81 -12.76 -2.85
C PRO A 157 15.16 -14.10 -3.23
N TRP A 158 15.66 -15.18 -2.65
CA TRP A 158 15.35 -16.55 -3.03
C TRP A 158 14.33 -17.19 -2.08
N PRO A 159 13.54 -18.16 -2.60
CA PRO A 159 12.58 -18.90 -1.80
C PRO A 159 13.27 -19.76 -0.74
N PHE A 160 12.51 -20.14 0.29
CA PHE A 160 13.00 -20.88 1.45
C PHE A 160 13.75 -22.17 1.11
N PHE A 161 13.44 -22.79 -0.03
CA PHE A 161 14.03 -24.06 -0.47
C PHE A 161 15.32 -23.91 -1.30
N LEU A 162 15.71 -22.69 -1.70
CA LEU A 162 16.94 -22.42 -2.49
C LEU A 162 17.99 -21.61 -1.71
N ALA A 163 17.75 -21.33 -0.43
CA ALA A 163 18.53 -20.42 0.39
C ALA A 163 19.11 -21.09 1.63
#